data_AF-A0A401Q0I5-F1
#
_entry.id   AF-A0A401Q0I5-F1
#
_cell.length_a   1.000
_cell.length_b   1.000
_cell.length_c   1.000
_cell.angle_alpha   90.00
_cell.angle_beta   90.00
_cell.angle_gamma   90.00
#
_symmetry.space_group_name_H-M   'P 1'
#
loop_
_entity.id
_entity.type
_entity.pdbx_description
1 polymer ?
#
loop_
_entity_poly.entity_id
_entity_poly.type
_entity_poly.pdbx_seq_one_letter_code
_entity_poly.pdbx_strand_id
1 'polypeptide(L)'
;MELCSERHRVKLNHTNNFTDVILLQMLPEKVAQCGLTRRRPYIALAAEIPKLFKNRRMVHLHLLPKPYFTFIETDKPTYKPNDTVRFQTFSLDHEMKLSNCDIKMQIWHSGNVVAETRSHKQGSDAICRGKVNIPSSL
;
A
#
# COMPACT_ATOMS: atom_id res chain seq x y z
N MET A 1 6.13 2.35 24.37
CA MET A 1 5.22 2.51 23.21
C MET A 1 5.22 3.98 22.87
N GLU A 2 5.79 4.36 21.74
CA GLU A 2 5.96 5.75 21.31
C GLU A 2 4.68 6.25 20.63
N LEU A 3 4.32 7.52 20.85
CA LEU A 3 3.10 8.10 20.27
C LEU A 3 3.38 8.54 18.83
N CYS A 4 2.75 7.85 17.87
CA CYS A 4 3.00 8.04 16.44
C CYS A 4 1.97 8.89 15.71
N SER A 5 1.02 9.48 16.43
CA SER A 5 -0.06 10.30 15.85
C SER A 5 -0.44 11.43 16.79
N GLU A 6 -1.23 12.36 16.27
CA GLU A 6 -1.95 13.31 17.11
C GLU A 6 -3.02 12.58 17.95
N ARG A 7 -3.44 13.21 19.06
CA ARG A 7 -4.53 12.72 19.90
C ARG A 7 -5.83 13.38 19.50
N HIS A 8 -6.82 12.58 19.13
CA HIS A 8 -8.17 13.06 18.83
C HIS A 8 -9.06 12.93 20.08
N ARG A 9 -9.82 14.00 20.37
CA ARG A 9 -10.82 14.00 21.45
C ARG A 9 -12.20 13.87 20.83
N VAL A 10 -12.94 12.88 21.32
CA VAL A 10 -14.31 12.60 20.90
C VAL A 10 -15.26 12.98 22.03
N LYS A 11 -16.36 13.68 21.71
CA LYS A 11 -17.39 14.05 22.68
C LYS A 11 -18.60 13.13 22.51
N LEU A 12 -18.80 12.22 23.44
CA LEU A 12 -19.95 11.29 23.43
C LEU A 12 -21.07 11.88 24.29
N ASN A 13 -22.26 12.05 23.73
CA ASN A 13 -23.42 12.59 24.41
C ASN A 13 -24.74 12.07 23.83
N HIS A 14 -25.87 12.48 24.42
CA HIS A 14 -27.19 12.09 23.92
C HIS A 14 -27.48 12.60 22.50
N THR A 15 -26.90 13.74 22.09
CA THR A 15 -27.15 14.29 20.75
C THR A 15 -26.49 13.47 19.63
N ASN A 16 -25.41 12.74 19.92
CA ASN A 16 -24.76 11.83 18.96
C ASN A 16 -24.94 10.35 19.30
N ASN A 17 -25.92 10.01 20.15
CA ASN A 17 -26.16 8.63 20.60
C ASN A 17 -24.87 7.94 21.09
N PHE A 18 -23.99 8.70 21.76
CA PHE A 18 -22.69 8.24 22.24
C PHE A 18 -21.81 7.59 21.16
N THR A 19 -21.93 8.04 19.91
CA THR A 19 -21.17 7.54 18.76
C THR A 19 -20.58 8.70 17.97
N ASP A 20 -19.34 8.56 17.53
CA ASP A 20 -18.67 9.51 16.64
C ASP A 20 -17.71 8.75 15.73
N VAL A 21 -17.58 9.20 14.48
CA VAL A 21 -16.72 8.58 13.47
C VAL A 21 -15.62 9.55 13.11
N ILE A 22 -14.38 9.17 13.41
CA ILE A 22 -13.19 9.98 13.11
C ILE A 22 -12.36 9.31 12.02
N LEU A 23 -11.95 10.12 11.04
CA LEU A 23 -10.97 9.71 10.03
C LEU A 23 -9.58 10.01 10.56
N LEU A 24 -8.78 8.96 10.73
CA LEU A 24 -7.39 9.05 11.19
C LEU A 24 -6.46 8.90 10.00
N GLN A 25 -5.57 9.87 9.83
CA GLN A 25 -4.51 9.82 8.82
C GLN A 25 -3.15 10.03 9.51
N MET A 26 -2.14 9.28 9.06
CA MET A 26 -0.77 9.46 9.53
C MET A 26 0.01 10.27 8.51
N LEU A 27 0.62 11.36 8.97
CA LEU A 27 1.54 12.15 8.15
C LEU A 27 2.78 11.31 7.80
N PRO A 28 3.26 11.34 6.54
CA PRO A 28 4.45 10.58 6.12
C PRO A 28 5.68 10.82 6.99
N GLU A 29 5.86 12.04 7.47
CA GLU A 29 6.95 12.44 8.37
C GLU A 29 6.89 11.70 9.71
N LYS A 30 5.69 11.55 10.28
CA LYS A 30 5.46 10.81 11.53
C LYS A 30 5.64 9.30 11.35
N VAL A 31 5.25 8.77 10.20
CA VAL A 31 5.51 7.37 9.82
C VAL A 31 7.02 7.10 9.81
N ALA A 32 7.80 8.00 9.21
CA ALA A 32 9.26 7.89 9.17
C ALA A 32 9.88 8.01 10.58
N GLN A 33 9.46 9.00 11.37
CA GLN A 33 9.91 9.19 12.76
C GLN A 33 9.66 7.95 13.63
N CYS A 34 8.51 7.31 13.47
CA CYS A 34 8.16 6.10 14.22
C CYS A 34 8.82 4.82 13.71
N GLY A 35 9.70 4.90 12.71
CA GLY A 35 10.37 3.73 12.14
C GLY A 35 9.40 2.73 11.51
N LEU A 36 8.22 3.19 11.10
CA LEU A 36 7.22 2.37 10.43
C LEU A 36 7.70 2.15 8.99
N THR A 37 8.30 0.98 8.80
CA THR A 37 8.83 0.53 7.51
C THR A 37 8.08 -0.71 7.06
N ARG A 38 8.29 -1.16 5.82
CA ARG A 38 7.77 -2.46 5.34
C ARG A 38 8.11 -3.64 6.25
N ARG A 39 9.18 -3.54 7.06
CA ARG A 39 9.61 -4.59 8.00
C ARG A 39 8.95 -4.50 9.37
N ARG A 40 8.35 -3.35 9.72
CA ARG A 40 7.60 -3.13 10.96
C ARG A 40 6.27 -2.43 10.65
N PRO A 41 5.32 -3.12 10.03
CA PRO A 41 4.10 -2.51 9.54
C PRO A 41 2.99 -2.49 10.60
N TYR A 42 3.29 -2.66 11.88
CA TYR A 42 2.25 -2.74 12.92
C TYR A 42 2.21 -1.48 13.77
N ILE A 43 1.00 -0.95 13.98
CA ILE A 43 0.72 0.11 14.96
C ILE A 43 -0.34 -0.37 15.94
N ALA A 44 -0.43 0.29 17.09
CA ALA A 44 -1.54 0.11 18.02
C ALA A 44 -2.43 1.35 17.99
N LEU A 45 -3.69 1.19 17.59
CA LEU A 45 -4.73 2.20 17.79
C LEU A 45 -5.18 2.12 19.26
N ALA A 46 -5.01 3.21 20.00
CA ALA A 46 -5.35 3.29 21.42
C ALA A 46 -6.55 4.22 21.64
N ALA A 47 -7.50 3.75 22.45
CA ALA A 47 -8.65 4.53 22.93
C ALA A 47 -8.67 4.57 24.46
N GLU A 48 -8.89 5.77 25.01
CA GLU A 48 -8.86 6.04 26.44
C GLU A 48 -10.14 6.76 26.86
N ILE A 49 -10.86 6.21 27.84
CA ILE A 49 -12.03 6.86 28.46
C ILE A 49 -11.80 6.85 29.98
N PRO A 50 -11.07 7.83 30.53
CA PRO A 50 -10.56 7.80 31.90
C PRO A 50 -11.63 7.61 32.98
N LYS A 51 -12.85 8.12 32.72
CA LYS A 51 -13.97 8.04 33.68
C LYS A 51 -14.69 6.69 33.68
N LEU A 52 -14.55 5.88 32.62
CA LEU A 52 -15.29 4.63 32.44
C LEU A 52 -14.38 3.40 32.48
N PHE A 53 -13.15 3.51 31.97
CA PHE A 53 -12.20 2.41 31.89
C PHE A 53 -10.88 2.79 32.56
N LYS A 54 -10.38 1.91 33.44
CA LYS A 54 -9.08 2.07 34.10
C LYS A 54 -7.90 1.92 33.12
N ASN A 55 -8.08 1.10 32.09
CA ASN A 55 -7.05 0.78 31.12
C ASN A 55 -7.45 1.27 29.73
N ARG A 56 -6.45 1.72 28.95
CA ARG A 56 -6.63 1.99 27.53
C ARG A 56 -6.96 0.71 26.77
N ARG A 57 -7.87 0.81 25.80
CA ARG A 57 -8.14 -0.26 24.84
C ARG A 57 -7.21 -0.08 23.66
N MET A 58 -6.58 -1.17 23.21
CA MET A 58 -5.64 -1.14 22.10
C MET A 58 -6.02 -2.21 21.08
N VAL A 59 -5.96 -1.84 19.80
CA VAL A 59 -6.10 -2.75 18.67
C VAL A 59 -4.86 -2.63 17.81
N HIS A 60 -4.22 -3.76 17.51
CA HIS A 60 -3.07 -3.79 16.62
C HIS A 60 -3.55 -3.77 15.17
N LEU A 61 -3.06 -2.82 14.39
CA LEU A 61 -3.39 -2.65 12.99
C LEU A 61 -2.14 -2.93 12.15
N HIS A 62 -2.33 -3.67 11.07
CA HIS A 62 -1.33 -3.84 10.04
C HIS A 62 -1.47 -2.71 9.02
N LEU A 63 -0.48 -1.82 8.99
CA LEU A 63 -0.29 -0.81 7.96
C LEU A 63 0.20 -1.48 6.68
N LEU A 64 -0.72 -1.77 5.77
CA LEU A 64 -0.37 -2.15 4.40
C LEU A 64 -0.17 -0.87 3.59
N PRO A 65 1.07 -0.49 3.21
CA PRO A 65 1.28 0.62 2.30
C PRO A 65 0.70 0.28 0.92
N LYS A 66 -0.03 1.24 0.34
CA LYS A 66 -0.55 1.21 -1.03
C LYS A 66 0.55 0.88 -2.06
N PRO A 67 0.20 0.36 -3.25
CA PRO A 67 -1.17 0.21 -3.77
C PRO A 67 -1.95 -0.99 -3.20
N TYR A 68 -3.28 -0.84 -3.12
CA TYR A 68 -4.18 -1.87 -2.57
C TYR A 68 -4.55 -2.90 -3.65
N PHE A 69 -4.73 -2.42 -4.88
CA PHE A 69 -4.88 -3.25 -6.08
C PHE A 69 -3.83 -2.85 -7.11
N THR A 70 -3.18 -3.83 -7.73
CA THR A 70 -2.28 -3.61 -8.85
C THR A 70 -2.69 -4.52 -9.98
N PHE A 71 -2.98 -3.91 -11.13
CA PHE A 71 -3.34 -4.62 -12.34
C PHE A 71 -2.15 -4.56 -13.30
N ILE A 72 -1.86 -5.69 -13.93
CA ILE A 72 -0.81 -5.84 -14.92
C ILE A 72 -1.46 -6.41 -16.16
N GLU A 73 -1.33 -5.70 -17.27
CA GLU A 73 -1.79 -6.17 -18.58
C GLU A 73 -0.57 -6.26 -19.50
N THR A 74 -0.43 -7.41 -20.14
CA THR A 74 0.62 -7.68 -21.12
C THR A 74 0.05 -7.61 -22.52
N ASP A 75 0.89 -7.32 -23.52
CA ASP A 75 0.46 -7.24 -24.91
C ASP A 75 -0.05 -8.58 -25.49
N LYS A 76 0.37 -9.71 -24.89
CA LYS A 76 -0.03 -11.07 -25.26
C LYS A 76 -0.07 -11.99 -24.03
N PRO A 77 -0.83 -13.10 -24.08
CA PRO A 77 -0.87 -14.06 -22.97
C PRO A 77 0.31 -15.06 -22.97
N THR A 78 0.96 -15.28 -24.12
CA THR A 78 2.01 -16.30 -24.28
C THR A 78 3.20 -15.72 -25.02
N TYR A 79 4.41 -16.08 -24.58
CA TYR A 79 5.67 -15.62 -25.14
C TYR A 79 6.66 -16.77 -25.29
N LYS A 80 7.64 -16.58 -26.19
CA LYS A 80 8.76 -17.49 -26.44
C LYS A 80 10.07 -16.89 -25.92
N PRO A 81 11.13 -17.72 -25.78
CA PRO A 81 12.47 -17.19 -25.55
C PRO A 81 12.83 -16.11 -26.57
N ASN A 82 13.52 -15.05 -26.12
CA ASN A 82 13.84 -13.84 -26.87
C ASN A 82 12.68 -12.88 -27.17
N ASP A 83 11.44 -13.21 -26.80
CA ASP A 83 10.35 -12.24 -26.95
C ASP A 83 10.52 -11.06 -25.97
N THR A 84 10.04 -9.89 -26.38
CA THR A 84 9.89 -8.74 -25.49
C THR A 84 8.45 -8.69 -24.97
N VAL A 85 8.27 -8.87 -23.67
CA VAL A 85 6.99 -8.61 -23.00
C VAL A 85 6.81 -7.11 -22.87
N ARG A 86 5.75 -6.57 -23.49
CA ARG A 86 5.34 -5.19 -23.29
C ARG A 86 4.16 -5.21 -22.35
N PHE A 87 4.19 -4.36 -21.34
CA PHE A 87 3.14 -4.37 -20.33
C PHE A 87 2.79 -2.96 -19.88
N GLN A 88 1.57 -2.86 -19.36
CA GLN A 88 1.05 -1.69 -18.70
C GLN A 88 0.52 -2.05 -17.33
N THR A 89 0.58 -1.08 -16.43
CA THR A 89 0.25 -1.25 -15.03
C THR A 89 -0.54 -0.05 -14.57
N PHE A 90 -1.57 -0.30 -13.79
CA PHE A 90 -2.25 0.74 -13.04
C PHE A 90 -2.55 0.21 -11.64
N SER A 91 -2.52 1.12 -10.70
CA SER A 91 -2.61 0.80 -9.28
C SER A 91 -3.74 1.59 -8.66
N LEU A 92 -4.60 0.93 -7.92
CA LEU A 92 -5.71 1.55 -7.20
C LEU A 92 -5.49 1.47 -5.70
N ASP A 93 -6.06 2.43 -5.00
CA ASP A 93 -6.15 2.39 -3.56
C ASP A 93 -7.44 1.74 -3.04
N HIS A 94 -7.62 1.75 -1.72
CA HIS A 94 -8.80 1.16 -1.06
C HIS A 94 -10.12 1.87 -1.42
N GLU A 95 -10.06 3.10 -1.96
CA GLU A 95 -11.21 3.86 -2.45
C GLU A 95 -11.36 3.73 -3.98
N MET A 96 -10.64 2.79 -4.61
CA MET A 96 -10.57 2.62 -6.06
C MET A 96 -10.04 3.84 -6.83
N LYS A 97 -9.29 4.72 -6.15
CA LYS A 97 -8.64 5.87 -6.80
C LYS A 97 -7.28 5.50 -7.33
N LEU A 98 -6.93 6.10 -8.46
CA LEU A 98 -5.63 5.92 -9.10
C LEU A 98 -4.49 6.34 -8.15
N SER A 99 -3.48 5.49 -8.06
CA SER A 99 -2.31 5.66 -7.19
C SER A 99 -1.01 5.44 -7.97
N ASN A 100 0.13 5.44 -7.30
CA ASN A 100 1.41 5.25 -7.98
C ASN A 100 1.48 3.86 -8.66
N CYS A 101 1.75 3.86 -9.96
CA CYS A 101 1.86 2.67 -10.79
C CYS A 101 3.32 2.20 -11.03
N ASP A 102 4.33 2.88 -10.45
CA ASP A 102 5.73 2.42 -10.49
C ASP A 102 5.88 1.14 -9.67
N ILE A 103 6.01 0.02 -10.37
CA ILE A 103 6.16 -1.31 -9.79
C ILE A 103 7.39 -1.99 -10.39
N LYS A 104 8.03 -2.84 -9.58
CA LYS A 104 9.06 -3.77 -10.04
C LYS A 104 8.36 -4.99 -10.63
N MET A 105 8.61 -5.29 -11.91
CA MET A 105 8.12 -6.49 -12.57
C MET A 105 9.25 -7.50 -12.70
N GLN A 106 8.94 -8.76 -12.42
CA GLN A 106 9.89 -9.87 -12.49
C GLN A 106 9.28 -11.02 -13.27
N ILE A 107 10.07 -11.62 -14.14
CA ILE A 107 9.75 -12.89 -14.79
C ILE A 107 10.40 -13.99 -13.98
N TRP A 108 9.59 -14.97 -13.59
CA TRP A 108 10.04 -16.12 -12.80
C TRP A 108 9.99 -17.38 -13.67
N HIS A 109 11.05 -18.17 -13.65
CA HIS A 109 11.09 -19.48 -14.26
C HIS A 109 11.78 -20.47 -13.33
N SER A 110 11.14 -21.62 -13.09
CA SER A 110 11.66 -22.68 -12.21
C SER A 110 12.13 -22.16 -10.84
N GLY A 111 11.39 -21.21 -10.27
CA GLY A 111 11.68 -20.61 -8.96
C GLY A 111 12.73 -19.50 -8.94
N ASN A 112 13.35 -19.17 -10.08
CA ASN A 112 14.36 -18.12 -10.18
C ASN A 112 13.84 -16.91 -10.96
N VAL A 113 14.28 -15.71 -10.56
CA VAL A 113 14.06 -14.49 -11.35
C VAL A 113 15.00 -14.52 -12.55
N VAL A 114 14.44 -14.53 -13.74
CA VAL A 114 15.21 -14.63 -15.00
C VAL A 114 15.28 -13.31 -15.76
N ALA A 115 14.35 -12.39 -15.48
CA ALA A 115 14.41 -11.02 -15.96
C ALA A 115 13.67 -10.08 -15.01
N GLU A 116 14.12 -8.83 -14.93
CA GLU A 116 13.47 -7.80 -14.13
C GLU A 116 13.48 -6.44 -14.81
N THR A 117 12.47 -5.64 -14.53
CA THR A 117 12.35 -4.26 -15.01
C THR A 117 11.48 -3.43 -14.07
N ARG A 118 11.38 -2.13 -14.32
CA ARG A 118 10.41 -1.25 -13.65
C ARG A 118 9.45 -0.68 -14.67
N SER A 119 8.20 -0.50 -14.25
CA SER A 119 7.27 0.32 -15.00
C SER A 119 7.63 1.80 -14.79
N HIS A 120 7.41 2.60 -15.82
CA HIS A 120 7.65 4.05 -15.77
C HIS A 120 6.39 4.78 -16.17
N LYS A 121 6.12 5.91 -15.50
CA LYS A 121 5.07 6.83 -15.93
C LYS A 121 5.43 7.36 -17.30
N GLN A 122 4.46 7.36 -18.20
CA GLN A 122 4.60 7.92 -19.53
C GLN A 122 3.52 8.99 -19.72
N GLY A 123 3.92 10.26 -19.65
CA GLY A 123 3.00 11.40 -19.74
C GLY A 123 2.24 11.68 -18.44
N SER A 124 1.02 12.22 -18.58
CA SER A 124 0.11 12.56 -17.48
C SER A 124 -0.76 11.41 -16.99
N ASP A 125 -0.71 10.25 -17.65
CA ASP A 125 -1.60 9.14 -17.36
C ASP A 125 -1.20 8.43 -16.06
N ALA A 126 -2.20 7.96 -15.30
CA ALA A 126 -1.99 7.09 -14.14
C ALA A 126 -1.63 5.63 -14.52
N ILE A 127 -1.23 5.43 -15.77
CA ILE A 127 -0.82 4.15 -16.34
C ILE A 127 0.69 4.20 -16.53
N CYS A 128 1.38 3.22 -15.96
CA CYS A 128 2.83 3.06 -16.14
C CYS A 128 3.07 1.94 -17.14
N ARG A 129 4.03 2.13 -18.04
CA ARG A 129 4.39 1.15 -19.08
C ARG A 129 5.80 0.65 -18.87
N GLY A 130 6.06 -0.58 -19.30
CA GLY A 130 7.38 -1.19 -19.22
C GLY A 130 7.60 -2.23 -20.31
N LYS A 131 8.86 -2.62 -20.45
CA LYS A 131 9.30 -3.69 -21.35
C LYS A 131 10.33 -4.54 -20.64
N VAL A 132 10.24 -5.85 -20.83
CA VAL A 132 11.22 -6.81 -20.32
C VAL A 132 11.45 -7.89 -21.38
N ASN A 133 12.71 -8.25 -21.58
CA ASN A 133 13.09 -9.28 -22.54
C ASN A 133 13.13 -10.63 -21.83
N ILE A 134 12.56 -11.64 -22.47
CA ILE A 134 12.65 -13.03 -22.05
C ILE A 134 14.01 -13.57 -22.47
N PRO A 135 14.81 -14.12 -21.53
CA PRO A 135 16.10 -14.72 -21.86
C PRO A 135 15.99 -15.81 -22.91
N SER A 136 17.04 -15.98 -23.71
CA SER A 136 17.16 -17.04 -24.70
C SER A 136 17.28 -18.44 -24.07
N SER A 137 17.78 -18.53 -22.84
CA SER A 137 18.15 -19.77 -22.16
C SER A 137 17.03 -20.36 -21.30
N LEU A 138 15.78 -20.13 -21.67
CA LEU A 138 14.60 -20.61 -20.97
C LEU A 138 14.03 -21.87 -21.60
#